data_AF-A0A525JU37-F1
#
_entry.id   AF-A0A525JU37-F1
#
_cell.length_a   1.000
_cell.length_b   1.000
_cell.length_c   1.000
_cell.angle_alpha   90.00
_cell.angle_beta   90.00
_cell.angle_gamma   90.00
#
_symmetry.space_group_name_H-M   'P 1'
#
loop_
_entity.id
_entity.type
_entity.pdbx_description
1 polymer ?
#
loop_
_entity_poly.entity_id
_entity_poly.type
_entity_poly.pdbx_seq_one_letter_code
_entity_poly.pdbx_strand_id
1 'polypeptide(L)' 'MSDLTDAQLNALQNLARKKSGQDAPFINISAARALTELGLAERSREGWDITPEGSAFLARRSAPPQ' A
#
# COMPACT_ATOMS: atom_id res chain seq x y z
N MET A 1 -5.67 12.32 11.58
CA MET A 1 -6.18 11.02 11.08
C MET A 1 -6.05 11.07 9.58
N SER A 2 -4.94 10.54 9.04
CA SER A 2 -4.69 10.56 7.60
C SER A 2 -5.50 9.42 6.99
N ASP A 3 -6.79 9.66 6.73
CA ASP A 3 -7.63 8.65 6.08
C ASP A 3 -7.14 8.51 4.64
N LEU A 4 -6.55 7.35 4.33
CA LEU A 4 -6.21 7.00 2.96
C LEU A 4 -7.52 6.90 2.17
N THR A 5 -7.54 7.52 0.99
CA THR A 5 -8.64 7.33 0.05
C THR A 5 -8.75 5.85 -0.33
N ASP A 6 -9.93 5.41 -0.76
CA ASP A 6 -10.16 4.02 -1.19
C ASP A 6 -9.14 3.57 -2.25
N ALA A 7 -8.75 4.47 -3.15
CA ALA A 7 -7.73 4.21 -4.16
C ALA A 7 -6.33 3.99 -3.56
N GLN A 8 -5.94 4.79 -2.56
CA GLN A 8 -4.68 4.62 -1.82
C GLN A 8 -4.67 3.35 -0.99
N LEU A 9 -5.77 3.04 -0.30
CA LEU A 9 -5.88 1.80 0.44
C LEU A 9 -5.80 0.58 -0.48
N ASN A 10 -6.51 0.61 -1.60
CA ASN A 10 -6.49 -0.48 -2.57
C ASN A 10 -5.09 -0.66 -3.16
N ALA A 11 -4.41 0.44 -3.52
CA ALA A 11 -3.02 0.39 -3.95
C ALA A 11 -2.11 -0.23 -2.88
N LEU A 12 -2.24 0.18 -1.61
CA LEU A 12 -1.43 -0.35 -0.50
C LEU A 12 -1.68 -1.85 -0.27
N GLN A 13 -2.94 -2.29 -0.35
CA GLN A 13 -3.31 -3.71 -0.27
C GLN A 13 -2.72 -4.53 -1.43
N ASN A 14 -2.75 -3.97 -2.65
CA ASN A 14 -2.19 -4.63 -3.82
C ASN A 14 -0.67 -4.75 -3.71
N LEU A 15 0.02 -3.73 -3.20
CA LEU A 15 1.45 -3.80 -2.92
C LEU A 15 1.78 -4.88 -1.86
N ALA A 16 0.96 -4.99 -0.81
CA ALA A 16 1.11 -6.05 0.19
C ALA A 16 0.91 -7.45 -0.40
N ARG A 17 -0.10 -7.62 -1.27
CA ARG A 17 -0.34 -8.88 -1.99
C ARG A 17 0.83 -9.22 -2.92
N LYS A 18 1.32 -8.24 -3.70
CA LYS A 18 2.49 -8.38 -4.59
C LYS A 18 3.71 -8.89 -3.82
N LYS A 19 4.00 -8.28 -2.66
CA LYS A 19 5.12 -8.66 -1.80
C LYS A 19 5.01 -10.07 -1.24
N SER A 20 3.79 -10.53 -0.97
CA SER A 20 3.49 -11.90 -0.54
C SER A 20 3.50 -12.93 -1.69
N GLY A 21 3.89 -12.53 -2.90
CA GLY A 21 3.90 -13.41 -4.08
C GLY A 21 2.52 -13.70 -4.66
N GLN A 22 1.49 -12.95 -4.26
CA GLN A 22 0.17 -13.02 -4.89
C GLN A 22 0.11 -12.09 -6.09
N ASP A 23 -0.68 -12.48 -7.10
CA ASP A 23 -0.96 -11.63 -8.24
C ASP A 23 -1.63 -10.34 -7.76
N ALA A 24 -0.94 -9.22 -7.97
CA ALA A 24 -1.44 -7.92 -7.59
C ALA A 24 -2.09 -7.27 -8.81
N PRO A 25 -3.37 -6.92 -8.75
CA PRO A 25 -4.02 -6.22 -9.82
C PRO A 25 -3.40 -4.82 -10.02
N PHE A 26 -3.80 -4.17 -11.11
CA PHE A 26 -3.30 -2.86 -11.53
C PHE A 26 -3.17 -1.87 -10.36
N ILE A 27 -1.96 -1.37 -10.14
CA ILE A 27 -1.69 -0.39 -9.09
C ILE A 27 -1.88 1.00 -9.67
N ASN A 28 -2.79 1.77 -9.04
CA ASN A 28 -3.02 3.14 -9.44
C ASN A 28 -1.78 3.98 -9.14
N ILE A 29 -1.18 4.55 -10.19
CA ILE A 29 0.08 5.31 -10.12
C ILE A 29 -0.05 6.54 -9.22
N SER A 30 -1.16 7.27 -9.30
CA SER A 30 -1.40 8.46 -8.48
C SER A 30 -1.50 8.09 -6.99
N ALA A 31 -2.18 6.99 -6.69
CA ALA A 31 -2.29 6.47 -5.34
C ALA A 31 -0.92 5.97 -4.82
N ALA A 32 -0.18 5.20 -5.63
CA ALA A 32 1.14 4.70 -5.26
C ALA A 32 2.15 5.82 -5.03
N ARG A 33 2.12 6.87 -5.86
CA ARG A 33 2.96 8.05 -5.68
C ARG A 33 2.64 8.76 -4.36
N ALA A 34 1.36 8.96 -4.04
CA ALA A 34 0.97 9.54 -2.76
C ALA A 34 1.41 8.66 -1.57
N LEU A 35 1.29 7.33 -1.68
CA LEU A 35 1.79 6.41 -0.65
C LEU A 35 3.32 6.51 -0.49
N THR A 36 4.05 6.76 -1.58
CA THR A 36 5.49 7.00 -1.52
C THR A 36 5.85 8.30 -0.83
N GLU A 37 5.08 9.37 -1.07
CA GLU A 37 5.26 10.62 -0.33
C GLU A 37 4.92 10.49 1.16
N LEU A 38 4.05 9.53 1.52
CA LEU A 38 3.72 9.19 2.90
C LEU A 38 4.70 8.20 3.57
N GLY A 39 5.69 7.67 2.84
CA GLY A 39 6.63 6.66 3.35
C GLY A 39 6.03 5.24 3.49
N LEU A 40 4.80 5.02 3.01
CA LEU A 40 4.10 3.73 3.07
C LEU A 40 4.43 2.81 1.87
N ALA A 41 4.96 3.38 0.80
CA ALA A 41 5.40 2.66 -0.39
C ALA A 41 6.74 3.20 -0.90
N GLU A 42 7.50 2.40 -1.63
CA GLU A 42 8.75 2.83 -2.28
C GLU A 42 8.69 2.56 -3.78
N ARG A 43 9.33 3.43 -4.56
CA ARG A 43 9.43 3.25 -6.01
C ARG A 43 10.58 2.30 -6.31
N SER A 44 10.27 1.22 -7.01
CA SER A 44 11.20 0.16 -7.40
C SER A 44 11.33 0.07 -8.92
N ARG A 45 12.28 -0.75 -9.40
CA ARG A 45 12.54 -0.93 -10.84
C ARG A 45 11.35 -1.52 -11.59
N GLU A 46 10.52 -2.28 -10.89
CA GLU A 46 9.34 -2.96 -11.43
C GLU A 46 8.02 -2.31 -10.95
N GLY A 47 8.06 -1.01 -10.65
CA GLY A 47 6.91 -0.21 -10.23
C GLY A 47 7.04 0.29 -8.79
N TRP A 48 6.25 -0.29 -7.89
CA TRP A 48 6.22 0.08 -6.48
C TRP A 48 6.26 -1.17 -5.60
N ASP A 49 6.82 -1.01 -4.41
CA ASP A 49 6.90 -1.99 -3.35
C ASP A 49 6.37 -1.40 -2.05
N ILE A 50 5.78 -2.24 -1.19
CA ILE A 50 5.29 -1.79 0.13
C ILE A 50 6.45 -1.74 1.13
N THR A 51 6.55 -0.63 1.86
CA THR A 51 7.52 -0.46 2.95
C THR A 51 7.04 -1.21 4.21
N PRO A 52 7.94 -1.49 5.17
CA PRO A 52 7.53 -2.05 6.46
C PRO A 52 6.45 -1.20 7.16
N GLU A 53 6.56 0.12 7.08
CA GLU A 53 5.60 1.07 7.62
C GLU A 53 4.23 0.96 6.95
N GLY A 54 4.19 0.85 5.62
CA GLY A 54 2.95 0.59 4.87
C GLY A 54 2.27 -0.69 5.29
N SER A 55 3.04 -1.77 5.48
CA SER A 55 2.51 -3.06 5.91
C SER A 55 1.94 -3.00 7.34
N ALA A 56 2.62 -2.32 8.26
CA ALA A 56 2.14 -2.11 9.63
C ALA A 56 0.89 -1.23 9.67
N PHE A 57 0.84 -0.17 8.84
CA PHE A 57 -0.33 0.68 8.70
C PHE A 57 -1.54 -0.12 8.21
N LEU A 58 -1.34 -0.95 7.18
CA LEU A 58 -2.38 -1.80 6.64
C LEU A 58 -2.87 -2.82 7.68
N ALA A 59 -1.95 -3.49 8.40
CA ALA A 59 -2.30 -4.46 9.44
C ALA A 59 -3.12 -3.81 10.58
N ARG A 60 -2.75 -2.59 11.00
CA ARG A 60 -3.49 -1.82 12.01
C ARG A 60 -4.90 -1.43 11.57
N ARG A 61 -5.10 -1.20 10.27
CA ARG A 61 -6.41 -0.82 9.70
C ARG A 61 -7.29 -2.03 9.37
N SER A 62 -6.69 -3.15 9.00
CA SER A 62 -7.39 -4.42 8.74
C SER A 62 -7.72 -5.19 10.02
N ALA A 63 -7.06 -4.90 11.13
CA ALA A 63 -7.48 -5.42 12.43
C ALA A 63 -8.81 -4.76 12.84
N PRO A 64 -9.87 -5.54 13.12
CA PRO A 64 -11.05 -4.95 13.74
C PRO A 64 -10.65 -4.40 15.13
N PRO A 65 -11.25 -3.29 15.60
CA PRO A 65 -11.16 -2.93 17.00
C PRO A 65 -11.75 -4.10 17.80
N GLN A 66 -10.95 -4.68 18.70
CA GLN A 66 -11.41 -5.73 19.61
C GLN A 66 -12.41 -5.18 20.62
#